data_AF-A0A1M3H6X6-F1
#
_entry.id   AF-A0A1M3H6X6-F1
#
_cell.length_a   1.000
_cell.length_b   1.000
_cell.length_c   1.000
_cell.angle_alpha   90.00
_cell.angle_beta   90.00
_cell.angle_gamma   90.00
#
_symmetry.space_group_name_H-M   'P 1'
#
loop_
_entity.id
_entity.type
_entity.pdbx_description
1 polymer ?
#
loop_
_entity_poly.entity_id
_entity_poly.type
_entity_poly.pdbx_seq_one_letter_code
_entity_poly.pdbx_strand_id
1 'polypeptide(L)'
;MSLISKSLSFFMLSFLFVTPLVAGAGASFPLCEEDEHLTLETLRTRPNLNLRNTRTTPEEEDLIVEALCHPESSIQAVWFENINWNNFFLQKIIGSFNPLNLQQVCFVGFVDFPVQSLLSFLQKPDSILNTFSLQKTPLSETDFTQLCESLKDLPSLKSLSLMENDLGQIHIPSISLLFESKSLAYLNLEENVIREGAISLATALKEKSPPGLTDLTIAANEIDEKGIVALTTAVEDVNKTRPVEAYKRLTLLGSAVQGKGPYEVIIYDSYDNIEIESFTEKTPHRKRKKITLRKPKMTFAQKKKKEIINRGRKRKRSKRDSSGSRRNF
;
A
#
# COMPACT_ATOMS: atom_id res chain seq x y z
N MET A 1 -13.84 13.59 -24.15
CA MET A 1 -14.22 12.31 -23.49
C MET A 1 -12.98 11.53 -23.01
N SER A 2 -12.04 12.14 -22.25
CA SER A 2 -10.76 11.45 -21.95
C SER A 2 -10.06 11.87 -20.65
N LEU A 3 -10.79 12.02 -19.53
CA LEU A 3 -10.14 12.22 -18.22
C LEU A 3 -10.81 11.48 -17.04
N ILE A 4 -11.93 10.79 -17.27
CA ILE A 4 -12.67 10.09 -16.21
C ILE A 4 -12.24 8.60 -16.11
N SER A 5 -11.54 8.04 -17.10
CA SER A 5 -11.17 6.61 -17.10
C SER A 5 -9.82 6.27 -16.46
N LYS A 6 -8.95 7.25 -16.13
CA LYS A 6 -7.63 6.96 -15.54
C LYS A 6 -7.61 7.02 -14.01
N SER A 7 -8.41 7.89 -13.40
CA SER A 7 -8.53 8.00 -11.93
C SER A 7 -9.31 6.83 -11.29
N LEU A 8 -10.23 6.20 -12.03
CA LEU A 8 -10.92 4.99 -11.58
C LEU A 8 -10.01 3.75 -11.49
N SER A 9 -8.84 3.76 -12.13
CA SER A 9 -7.97 2.56 -12.18
C SER A 9 -7.21 2.32 -10.88
N PHE A 10 -7.00 3.33 -10.03
CA PHE A 10 -6.21 3.16 -8.81
C PHE A 10 -7.04 2.96 -7.53
N PHE A 11 -8.23 3.56 -7.46
CA PHE A 11 -9.19 3.24 -6.39
C PHE A 11 -9.72 1.80 -6.52
N MET A 12 -9.69 1.26 -7.74
CA MET A 12 -9.91 -0.15 -7.98
C MET A 12 -8.70 -1.02 -7.62
N LEU A 13 -7.49 -0.51 -7.42
CA LEU A 13 -6.37 -1.38 -6.99
C LEU A 13 -6.46 -1.74 -5.51
N SER A 14 -6.99 -0.87 -4.63
CA SER A 14 -7.31 -1.28 -3.26
C SER A 14 -8.53 -2.23 -3.20
N PHE A 15 -9.44 -2.13 -4.19
CA PHE A 15 -10.63 -2.99 -4.30
C PHE A 15 -10.45 -4.27 -5.15
N LEU A 16 -9.42 -4.37 -6.00
CA LEU A 16 -9.13 -5.55 -6.83
C LEU A 16 -8.19 -6.54 -6.17
N PHE A 17 -7.65 -6.24 -4.98
CA PHE A 17 -6.87 -7.18 -4.17
C PHE A 17 -7.70 -7.88 -3.07
N VAL A 18 -8.99 -7.55 -2.93
CA VAL A 18 -9.91 -8.18 -1.97
C VAL A 18 -11.28 -8.35 -2.62
N THR A 19 -11.61 -9.60 -2.96
CA THR A 19 -12.91 -10.24 -3.25
C THR A 19 -12.96 -10.94 -4.62
N PRO A 20 -13.19 -12.26 -4.58
CA PRO A 20 -14.44 -12.75 -5.13
C PRO A 20 -15.33 -13.29 -4.02
N LEU A 21 -16.59 -12.87 -4.09
CA LEU A 21 -17.76 -13.32 -3.34
C LEU A 21 -17.79 -13.02 -1.83
N VAL A 22 -18.69 -12.10 -1.49
CA VAL A 22 -19.32 -12.02 -0.16
C VAL A 22 -20.02 -13.37 0.09
N ALA A 23 -19.32 -14.30 0.71
CA ALA A 23 -19.95 -15.40 1.43
C ALA A 23 -20.21 -14.92 2.86
N GLY A 24 -21.43 -15.17 3.36
CA GLY A 24 -21.83 -14.80 4.72
C GLY A 24 -20.84 -15.34 5.77
N ALA A 25 -20.71 -14.57 6.86
CA ALA A 25 -19.84 -14.89 7.98
C ALA A 25 -19.93 -16.38 8.38
N GLY A 26 -18.80 -17.10 8.28
CA GLY A 26 -18.63 -18.46 8.81
C GLY A 26 -18.75 -19.61 7.80
N ALA A 27 -19.03 -19.36 6.51
CA ALA A 27 -19.01 -20.41 5.50
C ALA A 27 -17.57 -20.66 5.02
N SER A 28 -17.10 -21.89 5.20
CA SER A 28 -15.84 -22.38 4.66
C SER A 28 -16.11 -23.36 3.52
N PHE A 29 -15.36 -23.25 2.43
CA PHE A 29 -15.59 -23.98 1.18
C PHE A 29 -14.51 -25.05 0.96
N PRO A 30 -14.83 -26.13 0.23
CA PRO A 30 -13.80 -27.04 -0.26
C PRO A 30 -12.84 -26.29 -1.19
N LEU A 31 -11.58 -26.74 -1.26
CA LEU A 31 -10.54 -26.14 -2.11
C LEU A 31 -10.84 -26.28 -3.61
N CYS A 32 -11.66 -27.27 -3.95
CA CYS A 32 -12.10 -27.60 -5.30
C CYS A 32 -13.61 -27.87 -5.33
N GLU A 33 -14.22 -27.75 -6.51
CA GLU A 33 -15.62 -28.16 -6.70
C GLU A 33 -15.77 -29.68 -6.48
N GLU A 34 -16.98 -30.13 -6.13
CA GLU A 34 -17.24 -31.52 -5.69
C GLU A 34 -16.82 -32.60 -6.71
N ASP A 35 -16.62 -32.23 -7.98
CA ASP A 35 -16.21 -33.13 -9.07
C ASP A 35 -14.75 -32.95 -9.54
N GLU A 36 -13.97 -32.04 -8.94
CA GLU A 36 -12.56 -31.80 -9.31
C GLU A 36 -11.62 -32.58 -8.37
N HIS A 37 -10.92 -33.58 -8.91
CA HIS A 37 -9.83 -34.23 -8.20
C HIS A 37 -8.61 -33.31 -8.15
N LEU A 38 -8.35 -32.74 -6.98
CA LEU A 38 -7.15 -31.97 -6.73
C LEU A 38 -5.91 -32.87 -6.86
N THR A 39 -5.03 -32.54 -7.80
CA THR A 39 -3.73 -33.17 -8.00
C THR A 39 -2.62 -32.12 -7.94
N LEU A 40 -1.39 -32.56 -7.72
CA LEU A 40 -0.22 -31.70 -7.78
C LEU A 40 -0.16 -30.93 -9.12
N GLU A 41 -0.44 -31.61 -10.23
CA GLU A 41 -0.46 -31.04 -11.58
C GLU A 41 -1.48 -29.91 -11.73
N THR A 42 -2.70 -30.11 -11.22
CA THR A 42 -3.74 -29.07 -11.24
C THR A 42 -3.42 -27.90 -10.32
N LEU A 43 -2.73 -28.12 -9.19
CA LEU A 43 -2.36 -27.07 -8.26
C LEU A 43 -1.20 -26.22 -8.76
N ARG A 44 -0.11 -26.87 -9.19
CA ARG A 44 1.12 -26.17 -9.60
C ARG A 44 0.91 -25.31 -10.84
N THR A 45 -0.12 -25.57 -11.64
CA THR A 45 -0.46 -24.79 -12.84
C THR A 45 -1.34 -23.57 -12.54
N ARG A 46 -1.76 -23.37 -11.28
CA ARG A 46 -2.54 -22.19 -10.85
C ARG A 46 -1.58 -21.05 -10.46
N PRO A 47 -1.52 -19.94 -11.21
CA PRO A 47 -0.67 -18.81 -10.83
C PRO A 47 -1.15 -18.10 -9.54
N ASN A 48 -2.45 -18.19 -9.26
CA ASN A 48 -3.11 -17.58 -8.10
C ASN A 48 -3.75 -18.69 -7.28
N LEU A 49 -3.22 -18.95 -6.08
CA LEU A 49 -3.76 -19.92 -5.13
C LEU A 49 -4.53 -19.18 -4.03
N ASN A 50 -5.85 -19.21 -4.12
CA ASN A 50 -6.73 -18.60 -3.13
C ASN A 50 -7.16 -19.66 -2.11
N LEU A 51 -6.68 -19.53 -0.87
CA LEU A 51 -7.00 -20.42 0.26
C LEU A 51 -7.90 -19.72 1.28
N ARG A 52 -8.58 -18.64 0.90
CA ARG A 52 -9.46 -17.91 1.81
C ARG A 52 -10.70 -18.74 2.13
N ASN A 53 -11.00 -18.89 3.41
CA ASN A 53 -12.13 -19.65 3.92
C ASN A 53 -12.12 -21.12 3.45
N THR A 54 -10.97 -21.72 3.19
CA THR A 54 -10.90 -23.12 2.71
C THR A 54 -10.80 -24.11 3.87
N ARG A 55 -11.55 -25.21 3.79
CA ARG A 55 -11.26 -26.43 4.57
C ARG A 55 -10.40 -27.35 3.72
N THR A 56 -9.33 -27.87 4.32
CA THR A 56 -8.43 -28.83 3.68
C THR A 56 -8.38 -30.12 4.50
N THR A 57 -8.18 -31.21 3.80
CA THR A 57 -7.77 -32.51 4.34
C THR A 57 -6.24 -32.58 4.45
N PRO A 58 -5.67 -33.46 5.29
CA PRO A 58 -4.22 -33.66 5.36
C PRO A 58 -3.58 -33.99 4.00
N GLU A 59 -4.29 -34.73 3.14
CA GLU A 59 -3.82 -35.06 1.79
C GLU A 59 -3.74 -33.82 0.89
N GLU A 60 -4.75 -32.94 0.94
CA GLU A 60 -4.71 -31.66 0.21
C GLU A 60 -3.64 -30.71 0.77
N GLU A 61 -3.44 -30.73 2.08
CA GLU A 61 -2.39 -29.97 2.76
C GLU A 61 -0.98 -30.36 2.27
N ASP A 62 -0.70 -31.65 2.14
CA ASP A 62 0.57 -32.14 1.58
C ASP A 62 0.72 -31.76 0.11
N LEU A 63 -0.36 -31.86 -0.69
CA LEU A 63 -0.36 -31.42 -2.09
C LEU A 63 -0.11 -29.91 -2.22
N ILE A 64 -0.66 -29.08 -1.33
CA ILE A 64 -0.42 -27.62 -1.32
C ILE A 64 1.06 -27.34 -1.03
N VAL A 65 1.63 -27.99 -0.02
CA VAL A 65 3.05 -27.83 0.33
C VAL A 65 3.94 -28.23 -0.84
N GLU A 66 3.65 -29.39 -1.46
CA GLU A 66 4.39 -29.89 -2.62
C GLU A 66 4.28 -28.92 -3.80
N ALA A 67 3.08 -28.40 -4.09
CA ALA A 67 2.87 -27.45 -5.17
C ALA A 67 3.60 -26.10 -4.94
N LEU A 68 3.68 -25.62 -3.70
CA LEU A 68 4.33 -24.35 -3.35
C LEU A 68 5.86 -24.39 -3.43
N CYS A 69 6.46 -25.56 -3.20
CA CYS A 69 7.91 -25.74 -3.27
C CYS A 69 8.39 -26.30 -4.62
N HIS A 70 7.48 -26.79 -5.48
CA HIS A 70 7.84 -27.42 -6.74
C HIS A 70 8.61 -26.45 -7.68
N PRO A 71 9.73 -26.87 -8.31
CA PRO A 71 10.53 -26.01 -9.19
C PRO A 71 9.77 -25.49 -10.41
N GLU A 72 8.88 -26.33 -10.96
CA GLU A 72 8.02 -25.99 -12.09
C GLU A 72 6.65 -25.45 -11.67
N SER A 73 6.51 -25.03 -10.40
CA SER A 73 5.28 -24.38 -9.96
C SER A 73 5.12 -23.04 -10.65
N SER A 74 3.92 -22.77 -11.14
CA SER A 74 3.51 -21.48 -11.67
C SER A 74 2.89 -20.57 -10.60
N ILE A 75 2.73 -21.05 -9.36
CA ILE A 75 2.12 -20.29 -8.26
C ILE A 75 2.96 -19.04 -7.94
N GLN A 76 2.39 -17.88 -8.23
CA GLN A 76 3.00 -16.56 -8.03
C GLN A 76 2.34 -15.79 -6.90
N ALA A 77 1.08 -16.07 -6.59
CA ALA A 77 0.32 -15.37 -5.56
C ALA A 77 -0.47 -16.33 -4.69
N VAL A 78 -0.43 -16.13 -3.37
CA VAL A 78 -1.16 -16.94 -2.39
C VAL A 78 -1.89 -16.07 -1.39
N TRP A 79 -3.16 -16.40 -1.11
CA TRP A 79 -3.98 -15.72 -0.11
C TRP A 79 -4.46 -16.69 0.95
N PHE A 80 -4.20 -16.34 2.21
CA PHE A 80 -4.62 -17.07 3.39
C PHE A 80 -5.55 -16.20 4.22
N GLU A 81 -6.79 -16.65 4.44
CA GLU A 81 -7.75 -16.00 5.36
C GLU A 81 -8.65 -17.06 5.95
N ASN A 82 -8.92 -16.98 7.26
CA ASN A 82 -9.90 -17.84 7.92
C ASN A 82 -9.72 -19.33 7.58
N ILE A 83 -8.47 -19.80 7.73
CA ILE A 83 -8.12 -21.20 7.53
C ILE A 83 -7.97 -21.86 8.90
N ASN A 84 -8.47 -23.08 9.04
CA ASN A 84 -8.41 -23.84 10.30
C ASN A 84 -7.05 -24.55 10.52
N TRP A 85 -5.96 -23.99 9.98
CA TRP A 85 -4.64 -24.60 10.09
C TRP A 85 -4.03 -24.30 11.44
N ASN A 86 -3.41 -25.31 12.04
CA ASN A 86 -2.61 -25.12 13.23
C ASN A 86 -1.29 -24.42 12.90
N ASN A 87 -0.64 -23.88 13.93
CA ASN A 87 0.62 -23.16 13.78
C ASN A 87 1.73 -24.04 13.13
N PHE A 88 1.78 -25.34 13.45
CA PHE A 88 2.75 -26.26 12.85
C PHE A 88 2.62 -26.35 11.33
N PHE A 89 1.40 -26.43 10.82
CA PHE A 89 1.16 -26.49 9.39
C PHE A 89 1.45 -25.15 8.71
N LEU A 90 1.10 -24.02 9.35
CA LEU A 90 1.50 -22.69 8.86
C LEU A 90 3.02 -22.54 8.76
N GLN A 91 3.77 -23.03 9.76
CA GLN A 91 5.25 -23.06 9.71
C GLN A 91 5.75 -23.88 8.51
N LYS A 92 5.18 -25.07 8.29
CA LYS A 92 5.54 -25.96 7.17
C LYS A 92 5.28 -25.26 5.82
N ILE A 93 4.11 -24.66 5.64
CA ILE A 93 3.76 -23.94 4.41
C ILE A 93 4.68 -22.75 4.16
N ILE A 94 4.90 -21.90 5.16
CA ILE A 94 5.74 -20.71 4.98
C ILE A 94 7.19 -21.12 4.66
N GLY A 95 7.68 -22.19 5.28
CA GLY A 95 9.00 -22.75 4.97
C GLY A 95 9.11 -23.31 3.53
N SER A 96 7.99 -23.80 2.98
CA SER A 96 7.93 -24.42 1.65
C SER A 96 7.89 -23.43 0.49
N PHE A 97 7.68 -22.13 0.74
CA PHE A 97 7.59 -21.14 -0.32
C PHE A 97 8.84 -21.12 -1.21
N ASN A 98 8.61 -21.30 -2.51
CA ASN A 98 9.62 -21.13 -3.54
C ASN A 98 9.92 -19.63 -3.75
N PRO A 99 11.10 -19.14 -3.32
CA PRO A 99 11.43 -17.70 -3.39
C PRO A 99 11.57 -17.20 -4.83
N LEU A 100 11.83 -18.10 -5.79
CA LEU A 100 12.08 -17.75 -7.20
C LEU A 100 10.81 -17.45 -8.00
N ASN A 101 9.64 -17.88 -7.51
CA ASN A 101 8.39 -17.70 -8.24
C ASN A 101 7.33 -16.93 -7.46
N LEU A 102 7.39 -16.96 -6.12
CA LEU A 102 6.37 -16.33 -5.28
C LEU A 102 6.55 -14.81 -5.22
N GLN A 103 5.63 -14.11 -5.87
CA GLN A 103 5.61 -12.66 -6.02
C GLN A 103 4.71 -11.97 -5.00
N GLN A 104 3.64 -12.66 -4.58
CA GLN A 104 2.63 -12.09 -3.68
C GLN A 104 2.20 -13.08 -2.61
N VAL A 105 2.17 -12.62 -1.36
CA VAL A 105 1.62 -13.38 -0.24
C VAL A 105 0.75 -12.49 0.63
N CYS A 106 -0.43 -12.99 1.00
CA CYS A 106 -1.37 -12.31 1.87
C CYS A 106 -1.83 -13.24 3.01
N PHE A 107 -1.65 -12.79 4.25
CA PHE A 107 -2.16 -13.43 5.45
C PHE A 107 -3.18 -12.53 6.12
N VAL A 108 -4.34 -13.08 6.47
CA VAL A 108 -5.42 -12.35 7.15
C VAL A 108 -5.97 -13.19 8.30
N GLY A 109 -5.98 -12.62 9.51
CA GLY A 109 -6.73 -13.18 10.65
C GLY A 109 -6.02 -14.27 11.43
N PHE A 110 -4.69 -14.20 11.59
CA PHE A 110 -3.92 -15.19 12.37
C PHE A 110 -3.62 -14.66 13.77
N VAL A 111 -3.97 -15.41 14.81
CA VAL A 111 -3.65 -15.03 16.21
C VAL A 111 -2.23 -15.47 16.58
N ASP A 112 -1.90 -16.73 16.32
CA ASP A 112 -0.57 -17.29 16.58
C ASP A 112 0.20 -17.46 15.27
N PHE A 113 0.81 -16.38 14.77
CA PHE A 113 1.51 -16.38 13.50
C PHE A 113 2.99 -16.81 13.65
N PRO A 114 3.50 -17.77 12.87
CA PRO A 114 4.89 -18.22 12.96
C PRO A 114 5.87 -17.26 12.28
N VAL A 115 6.13 -16.14 12.94
CA VAL A 115 6.98 -15.05 12.41
C VAL A 115 8.36 -15.57 12.01
N GLN A 116 8.98 -16.46 12.79
CA GLN A 116 10.33 -16.97 12.49
C GLN A 116 10.42 -17.72 11.15
N SER A 117 9.38 -18.47 10.77
CA SER A 117 9.31 -19.11 9.45
C SER A 117 9.21 -18.06 8.34
N LEU A 118 8.44 -16.99 8.57
CA LEU A 118 8.32 -15.89 7.63
C LEU A 118 9.67 -15.16 7.48
N LEU A 119 10.35 -14.81 8.58
CA LEU A 119 11.66 -14.16 8.53
C LEU A 119 12.68 -15.01 7.75
N SER A 120 12.70 -16.32 8.00
CA SER A 120 13.58 -17.26 7.27
C SER A 120 13.29 -17.28 5.77
N PHE A 121 12.02 -17.16 5.37
CA PHE A 121 11.64 -17.05 3.97
C PHE A 121 12.06 -15.71 3.35
N LEU A 122 11.83 -14.60 4.05
CA LEU A 122 12.19 -13.26 3.57
C LEU A 122 13.71 -13.08 3.42
N GLN A 123 14.52 -13.78 4.24
CA GLN A 123 15.98 -13.74 4.17
C GLN A 123 16.57 -14.51 2.97
N LYS A 124 15.77 -15.24 2.19
CA LYS A 124 16.26 -15.95 1.00
C LYS A 124 16.70 -14.92 -0.07
N PRO A 125 17.97 -14.95 -0.53
CA PRO A 125 18.53 -13.90 -1.38
C PRO A 125 17.84 -13.78 -2.74
N ASP A 126 17.27 -14.89 -3.23
CA ASP A 126 16.60 -14.95 -4.53
C ASP A 126 15.10 -14.64 -4.44
N SER A 127 14.62 -14.10 -3.31
CA SER A 127 13.21 -13.76 -3.11
C SER A 127 12.75 -12.66 -4.09
N ILE A 128 11.80 -12.99 -4.95
CA ILE A 128 11.17 -12.04 -5.87
C ILE A 128 9.87 -11.43 -5.33
N LEU A 129 9.63 -11.57 -4.02
CA LEU A 129 8.42 -11.10 -3.36
C LEU A 129 8.25 -9.58 -3.52
N ASN A 130 7.26 -9.17 -4.30
CA ASN A 130 6.98 -7.77 -4.58
C ASN A 130 5.78 -7.23 -3.81
N THR A 131 4.89 -8.11 -3.34
CA THR A 131 3.68 -7.74 -2.60
C THR A 131 3.56 -8.60 -1.35
N PHE A 132 3.59 -7.98 -0.18
CA PHE A 132 3.38 -8.65 1.09
C PHE A 132 2.24 -8.00 1.86
N SER A 133 1.37 -8.82 2.44
CA SER A 133 0.25 -8.37 3.25
C SER A 133 0.10 -9.23 4.48
N LEU A 134 0.10 -8.60 5.64
CA LEU A 134 -0.19 -9.21 6.93
C LEU A 134 -1.28 -8.36 7.58
N GLN A 135 -2.50 -8.89 7.70
CA GLN A 135 -3.66 -8.14 8.20
C GLN A 135 -4.34 -8.93 9.31
N LYS A 136 -5.00 -8.24 10.25
CA LYS A 136 -5.71 -8.91 11.37
C LYS A 136 -4.83 -9.95 12.08
N THR A 137 -3.53 -9.67 12.16
CA THR A 137 -2.49 -10.59 12.66
C THR A 137 -1.56 -9.80 13.58
N PRO A 138 -2.06 -9.36 14.76
CA PRO A 138 -1.26 -8.60 15.70
C PRO A 138 -0.05 -9.42 16.14
N LEU A 139 1.14 -8.83 16.01
CA LEU A 139 2.40 -9.45 16.41
C LEU A 139 2.88 -8.86 17.73
N SER A 140 3.75 -9.58 18.44
CA SER A 140 4.49 -8.99 19.55
C SER A 140 5.36 -7.83 19.05
N GLU A 141 5.68 -6.86 19.91
CA GLU A 141 6.54 -5.72 19.54
C GLU A 141 7.91 -6.19 19.00
N THR A 142 8.47 -7.24 19.61
CA THR A 142 9.74 -7.84 19.19
C THR A 142 9.63 -8.47 17.81
N ASP A 143 8.60 -9.30 17.59
CA ASP A 143 8.39 -9.95 16.29
C ASP A 143 8.07 -8.95 15.18
N PHE A 144 7.26 -7.93 15.47
CA PHE A 144 6.94 -6.87 14.54
C PHE A 144 8.19 -6.07 14.13
N THR A 145 9.09 -5.82 15.08
CA THR A 145 10.36 -5.14 14.82
C THR A 145 11.26 -5.98 13.91
N GLN A 146 11.42 -7.28 14.21
CA GLN A 146 12.18 -8.20 13.36
C GLN A 146 11.61 -8.31 11.94
N LEU A 147 10.27 -8.30 11.82
CA LEU A 147 9.59 -8.27 10.53
C LEU A 147 9.93 -6.99 9.77
N CYS A 148 9.84 -5.82 10.40
CA CYS A 148 10.18 -4.55 9.75
C CYS A 148 11.65 -4.49 9.31
N GLU A 149 12.57 -5.01 10.12
CA GLU A 149 13.99 -5.14 9.78
C GLU A 149 14.21 -6.02 8.55
N SER A 150 13.50 -7.15 8.45
CA SER A 150 13.61 -8.03 7.28
C SER A 150 12.99 -7.41 6.03
N LEU A 151 11.83 -6.76 6.16
CA LEU A 151 11.11 -6.17 5.03
C LEU A 151 11.83 -4.96 4.41
N LYS A 152 12.54 -4.16 5.22
CA LYS A 152 13.24 -2.97 4.69
C LYS A 152 14.37 -3.30 3.71
N ASP A 153 14.98 -4.48 3.86
CA ASP A 153 16.14 -4.91 3.07
C ASP A 153 15.73 -5.75 1.84
N LEU A 154 14.43 -6.03 1.66
CA LEU A 154 13.93 -6.76 0.49
C LEU A 154 14.01 -5.91 -0.79
N PRO A 155 14.84 -6.28 -1.78
CA PRO A 155 15.08 -5.46 -2.97
C PRO A 155 13.88 -5.44 -3.93
N SER A 156 12.99 -6.44 -3.86
CA SER A 156 11.86 -6.64 -4.76
C SER A 156 10.54 -6.09 -4.21
N LEU A 157 10.43 -5.83 -2.90
CA LEU A 157 9.19 -5.44 -2.23
C LEU A 157 8.71 -4.06 -2.66
N LYS A 158 7.57 -3.99 -3.34
CA LYS A 158 6.94 -2.75 -3.83
C LYS A 158 5.69 -2.35 -3.05
N SER A 159 4.97 -3.33 -2.52
CA SER A 159 3.68 -3.13 -1.87
C SER A 159 3.62 -3.87 -0.54
N LEU A 160 3.33 -3.13 0.53
CA LEU A 160 3.20 -3.67 1.88
C LEU A 160 1.86 -3.24 2.49
N SER A 161 1.09 -4.20 2.99
CA SER A 161 -0.09 -3.95 3.82
C SER A 161 0.10 -4.51 5.23
N LEU A 162 -0.07 -3.64 6.22
CA LEU A 162 -0.08 -3.96 7.65
C LEU A 162 -1.40 -3.51 8.30
N MET A 163 -2.48 -3.56 7.53
CA MET A 163 -3.81 -3.14 7.96
C MET A 163 -4.30 -3.94 9.17
N GLU A 164 -4.93 -3.28 10.13
CA GLU A 164 -5.63 -3.93 11.26
C GLU A 164 -4.76 -4.91 12.06
N ASN A 165 -3.59 -4.45 12.53
CA ASN A 165 -2.68 -5.23 13.39
C ASN A 165 -2.43 -4.55 14.74
N ASP A 166 -3.37 -3.74 15.22
CA ASP A 166 -3.26 -2.99 16.48
C ASP A 166 -1.97 -2.16 16.61
N LEU A 167 -1.49 -1.61 15.49
CA LEU A 167 -0.26 -0.81 15.47
C LEU A 167 -0.51 0.57 16.09
N GLY A 168 0.33 0.97 17.05
CA GLY A 168 0.16 2.21 17.83
C GLY A 168 1.45 3.01 17.92
N GLN A 169 1.51 3.97 18.85
CA GLN A 169 2.68 4.83 19.04
C GLN A 169 3.97 4.05 19.30
N ILE A 170 3.89 2.95 20.07
CA ILE A 170 5.03 2.09 20.41
C ILE A 170 5.66 1.43 19.17
N HIS A 171 4.88 1.21 18.10
CA HIS A 171 5.32 0.56 16.87
C HIS A 171 5.92 1.53 15.84
N ILE A 172 5.84 2.86 16.08
CA ILE A 172 6.35 3.86 15.14
C ILE A 172 7.85 3.72 14.86
N PRO A 173 8.74 3.45 15.85
CA PRO A 173 10.15 3.20 15.57
C PRO A 173 10.35 2.05 14.56
N SER A 174 9.62 0.95 14.72
CA SER A 174 9.68 -0.22 13.83
C SER A 174 9.12 0.10 12.44
N ILE A 175 7.98 0.79 12.35
CA ILE A 175 7.42 1.28 11.07
C ILE A 175 8.42 2.21 10.36
N SER A 176 9.16 3.02 11.11
CA SER A 176 10.15 3.95 10.55
C SER A 176 11.33 3.24 9.87
N LEU A 177 11.61 1.98 10.21
CA LEU A 177 12.60 1.16 9.50
C LEU A 177 12.18 0.90 8.05
N LEU A 178 10.87 0.75 7.79
CA LEU A 178 10.33 0.53 6.45
C LEU A 178 10.60 1.72 5.52
N PHE A 179 10.77 2.92 6.07
CA PHE A 179 11.13 4.11 5.29
C PHE A 179 12.57 4.10 4.76
N GLU A 180 13.42 3.18 5.24
CA GLU A 180 14.78 3.00 4.71
C GLU A 180 14.79 2.20 3.40
N SER A 181 13.71 1.45 3.13
CA SER A 181 13.55 0.62 1.94
C SER A 181 13.74 1.41 0.65
N LYS A 182 14.45 0.80 -0.30
CA LYS A 182 14.72 1.38 -1.62
C LYS A 182 13.68 1.01 -2.67
N SER A 183 12.88 -0.03 -2.39
CA SER A 183 11.96 -0.68 -3.33
C SER A 183 10.50 -0.38 -3.00
N LEU A 184 10.18 -0.14 -1.72
CA LEU A 184 8.80 0.02 -1.26
C LEU A 184 8.16 1.28 -1.83
N ALA A 185 7.08 1.10 -2.60
CA ALA A 185 6.33 2.16 -3.25
C ALA A 185 4.96 2.42 -2.60
N TYR A 186 4.35 1.39 -2.03
CA TYR A 186 3.04 1.44 -1.38
C TYR A 186 3.10 0.87 0.03
N LEU A 187 2.62 1.64 1.01
CA LEU A 187 2.46 1.21 2.40
C LEU A 187 1.01 1.47 2.87
N ASN A 188 0.33 0.40 3.29
CA ASN A 188 -0.97 0.47 3.95
C ASN A 188 -0.86 0.23 5.46
N LEU A 189 -1.28 1.20 6.25
CA LEU A 189 -1.38 1.18 7.71
C LEU A 189 -2.83 1.37 8.18
N GLU A 190 -3.83 1.15 7.31
CA GLU A 190 -5.25 1.32 7.64
C GLU A 190 -5.70 0.53 8.87
N GLU A 191 -6.76 1.03 9.52
CA GLU A 191 -7.46 0.32 10.61
C GLU A 191 -6.54 -0.10 11.77
N ASN A 192 -5.53 0.71 12.08
CA ASN A 192 -4.66 0.52 13.24
C ASN A 192 -4.99 1.54 14.34
N VAL A 193 -4.21 1.56 15.44
CA VAL A 193 -4.41 2.47 16.58
C VAL A 193 -3.29 3.52 16.66
N ILE A 194 -2.83 4.03 15.51
CA ILE A 194 -1.67 4.95 15.45
C ILE A 194 -1.90 6.21 16.29
N ARG A 195 -3.08 6.83 16.24
CA ARG A 195 -3.50 7.97 17.08
C ARG A 195 -2.36 8.93 17.46
N GLU A 196 -1.85 8.83 18.69
CA GLU A 196 -0.80 9.67 19.28
C GLU A 196 0.57 9.54 18.59
N GLY A 197 0.80 8.44 17.87
CA GLY A 197 1.98 8.17 17.05
C GLY A 197 2.01 8.94 15.73
N ALA A 198 0.93 9.61 15.30
CA ALA A 198 0.88 10.29 14.01
C ALA A 198 1.94 11.40 13.86
N ILE A 199 2.21 12.16 14.92
CA ILE A 199 3.27 13.20 14.91
C ILE A 199 4.66 12.57 14.82
N SER A 200 4.89 11.46 15.54
CA SER A 200 6.14 10.71 15.45
C SER A 200 6.33 10.13 14.06
N LEU A 201 5.28 9.58 13.45
CA LEU A 201 5.28 9.07 12.09
C LEU A 201 5.61 10.18 11.08
N ALA A 202 4.99 11.35 11.21
CA ALA A 202 5.29 12.53 10.39
C ALA A 202 6.75 12.98 10.52
N THR A 203 7.32 12.86 11.72
CA THR A 203 8.73 13.21 11.98
C THR A 203 9.66 12.21 11.29
N ALA A 204 9.40 10.92 11.46
CA ALA A 204 10.13 9.86 10.78
C ALA A 204 10.06 9.97 9.25
N LEU A 205 8.89 10.32 8.69
CA LEU A 205 8.72 10.55 7.25
C LEU A 205 9.64 11.66 6.72
N LYS A 206 9.77 12.78 7.45
CA LYS A 206 10.67 13.88 7.08
C LYS A 206 12.13 13.48 7.19
N GLU A 207 12.51 12.89 8.32
CA GLU A 207 13.90 12.53 8.61
C GLU A 207 14.43 11.46 7.65
N LYS A 208 13.64 10.41 7.41
CA LYS A 208 14.04 9.29 6.54
C LYS A 208 13.84 9.60 5.07
N SER A 209 12.85 10.44 4.72
CA SER A 209 12.54 10.83 3.33
C SER A 209 12.55 9.63 2.37
N PRO A 210 11.66 8.64 2.56
CA PRO A 210 11.75 7.31 1.94
C PRO A 210 11.80 7.40 0.40
N PRO A 211 12.87 6.91 -0.25
CA PRO A 211 13.18 7.23 -1.65
C PRO A 211 12.32 6.50 -2.69
N GLY A 212 11.62 5.43 -2.31
CA GLY A 212 10.72 4.69 -3.19
C GLY A 212 9.24 4.97 -2.92
N LEU A 213 8.89 5.45 -1.72
CA LEU A 213 7.50 5.48 -1.26
C LEU A 213 6.73 6.58 -1.98
N THR A 214 5.74 6.19 -2.79
CA THR A 214 4.85 7.10 -3.49
C THR A 214 3.45 7.12 -2.90
N ASP A 215 3.09 6.09 -2.14
CA ASP A 215 1.74 5.88 -1.66
C ASP A 215 1.74 5.45 -0.20
N LEU A 216 1.08 6.24 0.64
CA LEU A 216 0.93 5.98 2.06
C LEU A 216 -0.54 6.10 2.45
N THR A 217 -1.08 5.05 3.07
CA THR A 217 -2.48 5.00 3.49
C THR A 217 -2.53 4.76 5.00
N ILE A 218 -3.19 5.66 5.73
CA ILE A 218 -3.28 5.65 7.20
C ILE A 218 -4.72 5.97 7.63
N ALA A 219 -5.71 5.53 6.84
CA ALA A 219 -7.11 5.75 7.16
C ALA A 219 -7.55 4.90 8.37
N ALA A 220 -8.63 5.31 9.04
CA ALA A 220 -9.22 4.61 10.18
C ALA A 220 -8.21 4.35 11.33
N ASN A 221 -7.35 5.33 11.61
CA ASN A 221 -6.35 5.27 12.68
C ASN A 221 -6.64 6.18 13.88
N GLU A 222 -7.87 6.71 13.93
CA GLU A 222 -8.35 7.62 14.99
C GLU A 222 -7.40 8.82 15.24
N ILE A 223 -6.77 9.32 14.17
CA ILE A 223 -5.80 10.42 14.20
C ILE A 223 -6.53 11.75 14.41
N ASP A 224 -6.00 12.57 15.33
CA ASP A 224 -6.51 13.90 15.63
C ASP A 224 -6.07 14.96 14.59
N GLU A 225 -6.64 16.16 14.68
CA GLU A 225 -6.34 17.26 13.77
C GLU A 225 -4.83 17.58 13.71
N LYS A 226 -4.14 17.53 14.85
CA LYS A 226 -2.70 17.82 14.93
C LYS A 226 -1.87 16.78 14.18
N GLY A 227 -2.21 15.51 14.34
CA GLY A 227 -1.58 14.40 13.62
C GLY A 227 -1.79 14.49 12.11
N ILE A 228 -3.01 14.82 11.67
CA ILE A 228 -3.31 15.06 10.25
C ILE A 228 -2.41 16.17 9.70
N VAL A 229 -2.41 17.35 10.34
CA VAL A 229 -1.59 18.50 9.91
C VAL A 229 -0.10 18.15 9.87
N ALA A 230 0.39 17.40 10.85
CA ALA A 230 1.78 16.96 10.89
C ALA A 230 2.12 16.05 9.69
N LEU A 231 1.28 15.05 9.41
CA LEU A 231 1.47 14.11 8.30
C LEU A 231 1.41 14.80 6.94
N THR A 232 0.44 15.68 6.72
CA THR A 232 0.32 16.41 5.46
C THR A 232 1.49 17.35 5.23
N THR A 233 1.93 18.07 6.28
CA THR A 233 3.11 18.96 6.21
C THR A 233 4.37 18.16 5.91
N ALA A 234 4.55 16.99 6.54
CA ALA A 234 5.69 16.12 6.30
C ALA A 234 5.76 15.65 4.84
N VAL A 235 4.64 15.20 4.27
CA VAL A 235 4.57 14.78 2.86
C VAL A 235 4.84 15.95 1.90
N GLU A 236 4.29 17.14 2.18
CA GLU A 236 4.57 18.34 1.38
C GLU A 236 6.06 18.71 1.40
N ASP A 237 6.71 18.63 2.56
CA ASP A 237 8.13 18.95 2.70
C ASP A 237 9.02 17.93 2.00
N VAL A 238 8.73 16.63 2.13
CA VAL A 238 9.43 15.58 1.39
C VAL A 238 9.23 15.73 -0.14
N ASN A 239 8.05 16.13 -0.59
CA ASN A 239 7.80 16.39 -2.01
C ASN A 239 8.56 17.60 -2.54
N LYS A 240 8.77 18.64 -1.74
CA LYS A 240 9.60 19.80 -2.13
C LYS A 240 11.07 19.41 -2.34
N THR A 241 11.56 18.42 -1.58
CA THR A 241 12.94 17.94 -1.70
C THR A 241 13.10 16.86 -2.78
N ARG A 242 12.00 16.22 -3.25
CA ARG A 242 12.00 15.11 -4.23
C ARG A 242 11.14 15.41 -5.47
N PRO A 243 11.67 16.08 -6.51
CA PRO A 243 10.89 16.44 -7.69
C PRO A 243 10.64 15.29 -8.71
N VAL A 244 11.29 14.12 -8.58
CA VAL A 244 11.19 13.00 -9.54
C VAL A 244 10.41 11.80 -8.98
N GLU A 245 10.58 11.45 -7.70
CA GLU A 245 9.83 10.38 -7.02
C GLU A 245 8.92 10.90 -5.87
N ALA A 246 8.28 12.05 -6.05
CA ALA A 246 7.35 12.60 -5.07
C ALA A 246 6.23 11.61 -4.68
N TYR A 247 5.73 11.73 -3.45
CA TYR A 247 4.48 11.11 -3.04
C TYR A 247 3.37 11.48 -4.02
N LYS A 248 2.73 10.43 -4.54
CA LYS A 248 1.61 10.50 -5.44
C LYS A 248 0.29 10.44 -4.71
N ARG A 249 0.22 9.72 -3.58
CA ARG A 249 -0.98 9.65 -2.74
C ARG A 249 -0.62 9.54 -1.27
N LEU A 250 -1.25 10.40 -0.49
CA LEU A 250 -1.45 10.19 0.95
C LEU A 250 -2.96 10.04 1.14
N THR A 251 -3.39 8.96 1.79
CA THR A 251 -4.79 8.72 2.16
C THR A 251 -4.91 8.76 3.67
N LEU A 252 -5.63 9.75 4.18
CA LEU A 252 -5.93 9.91 5.59
C LEU A 252 -7.44 9.83 5.79
N LEU A 253 -7.87 9.23 6.90
CA LEU A 253 -9.22 9.34 7.43
C LEU A 253 -9.07 9.64 8.92
N GLY A 254 -9.22 10.91 9.28
CA GLY A 254 -9.21 11.36 10.66
C GLY A 254 -10.50 12.09 10.99
N SER A 255 -10.88 12.06 12.27
CA SER A 255 -12.01 12.84 12.75
C SER A 255 -11.62 14.32 12.77
N ALA A 256 -12.29 15.12 11.95
CA ALA A 256 -12.26 16.59 11.91
C ALA A 256 -10.99 17.27 11.38
N VAL A 257 -11.03 17.67 10.11
CA VAL A 257 -10.37 18.90 9.63
C VAL A 257 -11.28 20.07 10.01
N GLN A 258 -10.77 21.09 10.72
CA GLN A 258 -11.59 22.24 11.13
C GLN A 258 -12.34 22.87 9.94
N GLY A 259 -13.67 22.86 10.03
CA GLY A 259 -14.58 23.57 9.12
C GLY A 259 -15.30 22.72 8.06
N LYS A 260 -15.08 21.40 8.01
CA LYS A 260 -15.73 20.56 6.99
C LYS A 260 -16.02 19.11 7.43
N GLY A 261 -17.13 18.92 8.16
CA GLY A 261 -17.86 17.64 8.22
C GLY A 261 -17.12 16.41 8.81
N PRO A 262 -17.83 15.27 9.00
CA PRO A 262 -17.34 14.22 9.90
C PRO A 262 -16.30 13.26 9.29
N TYR A 263 -16.12 13.17 7.97
CA TYR A 263 -15.09 12.31 7.37
C TYR A 263 -14.56 12.93 6.06
N GLU A 264 -13.33 13.43 6.07
CA GLU A 264 -12.62 13.90 4.87
C GLU A 264 -11.51 12.90 4.53
N VAL A 265 -11.66 12.17 3.42
CA VAL A 265 -10.54 11.49 2.78
C VAL A 265 -9.73 12.56 2.06
N ILE A 266 -8.58 12.91 2.62
CA ILE A 266 -7.67 13.84 1.99
C ILE A 266 -6.78 13.03 1.06
N ILE A 267 -7.04 13.07 -0.25
CA ILE A 267 -6.15 12.50 -1.27
C ILE A 267 -5.21 13.63 -1.74
N TYR A 268 -3.95 13.54 -1.35
CA TYR A 268 -2.90 14.39 -1.93
C TYR A 268 -2.39 13.77 -3.22
N ASP A 269 -2.75 14.29 -4.39
CA ASP A 269 -2.06 13.96 -5.64
C ASP A 269 -0.96 14.98 -5.96
N SER A 270 0.21 14.47 -6.35
CA SER A 270 1.43 15.12 -6.88
C SER A 270 1.25 16.30 -7.86
N TYR A 271 0.03 16.60 -8.29
CA TYR A 271 -0.38 17.70 -9.16
C TYR A 271 -1.04 18.89 -8.44
N ASP A 272 -0.81 19.09 -7.14
CA ASP A 272 -1.44 20.16 -6.33
C ASP A 272 -2.99 20.09 -6.31
N ASN A 273 -3.58 18.93 -6.61
CA ASN A 273 -5.02 18.71 -6.50
C ASN A 273 -5.29 17.97 -5.19
N ILE A 274 -5.76 18.71 -4.18
CA ILE A 274 -6.38 18.11 -2.99
C ILE A 274 -7.78 17.69 -3.42
N GLU A 275 -7.98 16.42 -3.78
CA GLU A 275 -9.32 15.85 -3.87
C GLU A 275 -9.75 15.46 -2.46
N ILE A 276 -10.58 16.32 -1.87
CA ILE A 276 -11.26 16.02 -0.60
C ILE A 276 -12.52 15.23 -0.97
N GLU A 277 -12.50 13.91 -0.76
CA GLU A 277 -13.73 13.13 -0.78
C GLU A 277 -14.34 13.17 0.63
N SER A 278 -15.45 13.90 0.78
CA SER A 278 -16.20 13.96 2.02
C SER A 278 -17.27 12.88 2.04
N PHE A 279 -17.27 12.05 3.08
CA PHE A 279 -18.32 11.06 3.32
C PHE A 279 -19.22 11.58 4.44
N THR A 280 -20.51 11.76 4.14
CA THR A 280 -21.52 12.01 5.17
C THR A 280 -22.15 10.68 5.53
N GLU A 281 -22.04 10.27 6.80
CA GLU A 281 -22.86 9.18 7.31
C GLU A 281 -24.33 9.55 7.19
N LYS A 282 -24.97 8.98 6.17
CA LYS A 282 -26.34 8.46 6.16
C LYS A 282 -26.56 7.80 4.81
N THR A 283 -26.40 6.47 4.80
CA THR A 283 -26.70 5.50 3.73
C THR A 283 -25.71 5.35 2.55
N PRO A 284 -25.47 4.11 2.06
CA PRO A 284 -24.32 3.75 1.22
C PRO A 284 -24.54 3.98 -0.29
N HIS A 285 -25.53 4.79 -0.69
CA HIS A 285 -25.90 4.93 -2.10
C HIS A 285 -25.95 6.39 -2.58
N ARG A 286 -24.93 6.73 -3.39
CA ARG A 286 -24.85 7.80 -4.39
C ARG A 286 -25.18 9.24 -3.93
N LYS A 287 -24.13 10.07 -3.91
CA LYS A 287 -23.93 11.21 -4.86
C LYS A 287 -22.57 11.88 -4.58
N ARG A 288 -21.62 11.72 -5.52
CA ARG A 288 -20.34 12.44 -5.54
C ARG A 288 -20.59 13.95 -5.61
N LYS A 289 -20.10 14.73 -4.67
CA LYS A 289 -19.99 16.19 -4.81
C LYS A 289 -18.52 16.56 -5.00
N LYS A 290 -18.16 16.88 -6.24
CA LYS A 290 -16.85 17.46 -6.58
C LYS A 290 -16.84 18.92 -6.13
N ILE A 291 -16.18 19.22 -5.02
CA ILE A 291 -16.03 20.61 -4.55
C ILE A 291 -14.66 21.12 -5.01
N THR A 292 -14.66 22.01 -6.00
CA THR A 292 -13.45 22.70 -6.46
C THR A 292 -13.21 23.94 -5.58
N LEU A 293 -12.19 23.91 -4.71
CA LEU A 293 -11.81 25.10 -3.95
C LEU A 293 -11.06 26.09 -4.86
N ARG A 294 -11.50 27.34 -4.87
CA ARG A 294 -10.79 28.43 -5.57
C ARG A 294 -9.53 28.80 -4.77
N LYS A 295 -8.41 28.90 -5.48
CA LYS A 295 -7.07 29.27 -4.96
C LYS A 295 -7.11 30.48 -4.01
N PRO A 296 -6.28 30.51 -2.96
CA PRO A 296 -6.00 31.76 -2.26
C PRO A 296 -5.36 32.77 -3.22
N LYS A 297 -5.72 34.05 -3.08
CA LYS A 297 -5.21 35.13 -3.92
C LYS A 297 -3.68 35.20 -3.78
N MET A 298 -2.96 35.12 -4.90
CA MET A 298 -1.48 35.27 -4.94
C MET A 298 -1.07 36.56 -4.23
N THR A 299 -0.08 36.45 -3.33
CA THR A 299 0.53 37.61 -2.68
C THR A 299 1.26 38.47 -3.72
N PHE A 300 1.46 39.76 -3.40
CA PHE A 300 2.11 40.70 -4.32
C PHE A 300 3.53 40.22 -4.73
N ALA A 301 4.25 39.60 -3.79
CA ALA A 301 5.56 38.99 -4.04
C ALA A 301 5.49 37.83 -5.07
N GLN A 302 4.47 36.99 -4.98
CA GLN A 302 4.25 35.88 -5.93
C GLN A 302 3.86 36.39 -7.32
N LYS A 303 3.05 37.47 -7.41
CA LYS A 303 2.74 38.13 -8.69
C LYS A 303 3.99 38.70 -9.36
N LYS A 304 4.84 39.39 -8.60
CA LYS A 304 6.08 40.01 -9.11
C LYS A 304 7.09 38.95 -9.59
N LYS A 305 7.24 37.84 -8.86
CA LYS A 305 8.11 36.72 -9.26
C LYS A 305 7.63 36.06 -10.55
N LYS A 306 6.32 35.90 -10.74
CA LYS A 306 5.70 35.34 -11.95
C LYS A 306 5.86 36.25 -13.18
N GLU A 307 5.79 37.57 -12.98
CA GLU A 307 6.02 38.55 -14.06
C GLU A 307 7.47 38.52 -14.56
N ILE A 308 8.44 38.43 -13.64
CA ILE A 308 9.88 38.36 -13.97
C ILE A 308 10.17 37.08 -14.78
N ILE A 309 9.63 35.94 -14.35
CA ILE A 309 9.78 34.66 -15.06
C ILE A 309 9.18 34.72 -16.48
N ASN A 310 8.02 35.36 -16.63
CA ASN A 310 7.36 35.49 -17.94
C ASN A 310 8.11 36.45 -18.89
N ARG A 311 8.69 37.54 -18.37
CA ARG A 311 9.56 38.44 -19.16
C ARG A 311 10.84 37.75 -19.62
N GLY A 312 11.43 36.90 -18.77
CA GLY A 312 12.59 36.07 -19.13
C GLY A 312 12.29 35.03 -20.22
N ARG A 313 11.11 34.39 -20.17
CA ARG A 313 10.66 33.42 -21.19
C ARG A 313 10.35 34.07 -22.54
N LYS A 314 9.76 35.28 -22.58
CA LYS A 314 9.54 36.03 -23.83
C LYS A 314 10.85 36.42 -24.52
N ARG A 315 11.86 36.87 -23.76
CA ARG A 315 13.19 37.23 -24.30
C ARG A 315 13.97 36.02 -24.85
N LYS A 316 13.77 34.82 -24.27
CA LYS A 316 14.37 33.58 -24.79
C LYS A 316 13.70 33.07 -26.07
N ARG A 317 12.40 33.30 -26.26
CA ARG A 317 11.71 32.96 -27.52
C ARG A 317 12.11 33.89 -28.67
N SER A 318 12.18 35.20 -28.46
CA SER A 318 12.56 36.15 -29.53
C SER A 318 13.99 35.94 -30.05
N LYS A 319 14.92 35.45 -29.22
CA LYS A 319 16.29 35.12 -29.65
C LYS A 319 16.40 33.81 -30.43
N ARG A 320 15.47 32.87 -30.25
CA ARG A 320 15.46 31.59 -31.00
C ARG A 320 14.93 31.78 -32.42
N ASP A 321 13.95 32.67 -32.59
CA ASP A 321 13.32 32.91 -33.89
C ASP A 321 14.24 33.71 -34.84
N SER A 322 15.17 34.52 -34.32
CA SER A 322 16.15 35.28 -35.11
C SER A 322 17.36 34.47 -35.61
N SER A 323 17.60 33.27 -35.09
CA SER A 323 18.77 32.43 -35.45
C SER A 323 18.46 31.30 -36.44
N GLY A 324 17.20 31.10 -36.84
CA GLY A 324 16.76 29.97 -37.67
C GLY A 324 16.72 30.21 -39.18
N SER A 325 17.03 31.42 -39.67
CA SER A 325 16.83 31.79 -41.08
C SER A 325 18.12 32.20 -41.79
N ARG A 326 19.14 31.33 -41.80
CA ARG A 326 20.25 31.37 -42.78
C ARG A 326 20.85 29.97 -42.98
N ARG A 327 20.29 29.23 -43.93
CA ARG A 327 21.01 28.24 -44.77
C ARG A 327 20.01 27.66 -45.77
N ASN A 328 20.16 28.06 -47.03
CA ASN A 328 19.92 27.30 -48.25
C ASN A 328 20.22 28.23 -49.43
N PHE A 329 21.45 28.16 -49.93
CA PHE A 329 21.85 28.32 -51.32
C PHE A 329 23.05 27.42 -51.54
#